data_AF-A0A1M6N8T6-F1
#
_entry.id   AF-A0A1M6N8T6-F1
#
_cell.length_a   1.000
_cell.length_b   1.000
_cell.length_c   1.000
_cell.angle_alpha   90.00
_cell.angle_beta   90.00
_cell.angle_gamma   90.00
#
_symmetry.space_group_name_H-M   'P 1'
#
loop_
_entity.id
_entity.type
_entity.pdbx_description
1 polymer ?
#
loop_
_entity_poly.entity_id
_entity_poly.type
_entity_poly.pdbx_seq_one_letter_code
_entity_poly.pdbx_strand_id
1 'polypeptide(L)'
;MRRKVLDINSLIKVMVLIVLDQGIKLMVKGYYGTEKTIIPKLLYFKPKLNDKYSWFNSMFSFGGGKAFHILLVLIMIFLVYYLFKYIYTHYNTNTGVEVLKILIFSGAICSLIDKVFWNGSLDYVYLYGLFIFDLKDIYITAFEIFAVILLIKNWQSVSKIDDKKLFKDFCKLIKKDIFYNHK
;
A
#
# COMPACT_ATOMS: atom_id res chain seq x y z
N MET A 1 -24.01 -8.96 11.02
CA MET A 1 -23.89 -8.14 9.78
C MET A 1 -22.49 -8.36 9.21
N ARG A 2 -22.33 -8.87 7.98
CA ARG A 2 -20.98 -9.04 7.39
C ARG A 2 -20.33 -7.67 7.21
N ARG A 3 -19.10 -7.46 7.71
CA ARG A 3 -18.37 -6.20 7.54
C ARG A 3 -18.15 -5.92 6.06
N LYS A 4 -18.43 -4.70 5.61
CA LYS A 4 -18.07 -4.23 4.28
C LYS A 4 -16.55 -4.06 4.22
N VAL A 5 -15.94 -4.29 3.06
CA VAL A 5 -14.49 -4.10 2.88
C VAL A 5 -14.11 -2.67 3.26
N LEU A 6 -14.78 -1.67 2.68
CA LEU A 6 -14.65 -0.27 3.05
C LEU A 6 -15.99 0.22 3.61
N ASP A 7 -16.08 0.34 4.93
CA ASP A 7 -17.14 1.11 5.58
C ASP A 7 -16.76 2.60 5.65
N ILE A 8 -17.71 3.45 6.04
CA ILE A 8 -17.50 4.91 6.05
C ILE A 8 -16.37 5.34 6.99
N ASN A 9 -16.21 4.67 8.14
CA ASN A 9 -15.15 4.97 9.10
C ASN A 9 -13.78 4.62 8.54
N SER A 10 -13.67 3.47 7.87
CA SER A 10 -12.45 3.04 7.18
C SER A 10 -12.10 3.99 6.04
N LEU A 11 -13.11 4.41 5.26
CA LEU A 11 -12.93 5.35 4.16
C LEU A 11 -12.42 6.70 4.66
N ILE A 12 -12.99 7.25 5.72
CA ILE A 12 -12.52 8.51 6.33
C ILE A 12 -11.05 8.39 6.73
N LYS A 13 -10.66 7.29 7.42
CA LYS A 13 -9.27 7.08 7.84
C LYS A 13 -8.31 6.98 6.65
N VAL A 14 -8.69 6.26 5.60
CA VAL A 14 -7.91 6.16 4.36
C VAL A 14 -7.77 7.54 3.71
N MET A 15 -8.86 8.30 3.62
CA MET A 15 -8.84 9.65 3.05
C MET A 15 -7.94 10.61 3.84
N VAL A 16 -7.95 10.54 5.18
CA VAL A 16 -7.06 11.35 6.01
C VAL A 16 -5.59 11.05 5.70
N LEU A 17 -5.22 9.78 5.60
CA LEU A 17 -3.84 9.39 5.28
C LEU A 17 -3.42 9.79 3.86
N ILE A 18 -4.34 9.73 2.89
CA ILE A 18 -4.11 10.21 1.53
C ILE A 18 -3.89 11.72 1.52
N VAL A 19 -4.76 12.49 2.17
CA VAL A 19 -4.64 13.96 2.26
C VAL A 19 -3.34 14.34 2.95
N LEU A 20 -2.93 13.61 3.98
CA LEU A 20 -1.68 13.85 4.68
C LEU A 20 -0.47 13.64 3.75
N ASP A 21 -0.37 12.51 3.04
CA ASP A 21 0.75 12.24 2.12
C ASP A 21 0.81 13.26 0.98
N GLN A 22 -0.33 13.50 0.32
CA GLN A 22 -0.39 14.41 -0.82
C GLN A 22 -0.19 15.87 -0.39
N GLY A 23 -0.70 16.26 0.78
CA GLY A 23 -0.48 17.57 1.38
C GLY A 23 1.00 17.83 1.67
N ILE A 24 1.70 16.87 2.28
CA ILE A 24 3.14 16.99 2.52
C ILE A 24 3.90 17.12 1.20
N LYS A 25 3.57 16.32 0.17
CA LYS A 25 4.20 16.43 -1.16
C LYS A 25 4.02 17.81 -1.80
N LEU A 26 2.84 18.40 -1.69
CA LEU A 26 2.60 19.75 -2.19
C LEU A 26 3.49 20.79 -1.51
N MET A 27 3.68 20.69 -0.18
CA MET A 27 4.58 21.57 0.57
C MET A 27 6.05 21.34 0.20
N VAL A 28 6.46 20.08 0.14
CA VAL A 28 7.83 19.63 -0.12
C VAL A 28 8.30 19.98 -1.53
N LYS A 29 7.40 20.02 -2.52
CA LYS A 29 7.72 20.40 -3.90
C LYS A 29 8.46 21.75 -4.00
N GLY A 30 8.16 22.69 -3.11
CA GLY A 30 8.81 24.01 -3.06
C GLY A 30 10.30 23.97 -2.64
N TYR A 31 10.79 22.82 -2.19
CA TYR A 31 12.14 22.65 -1.64
C TYR A 31 13.04 21.77 -2.51
N TYR A 32 12.73 21.61 -3.80
CA TYR A 32 13.62 20.90 -4.72
C TYR A 32 15.03 21.50 -4.74
N GLY A 33 16.03 20.62 -4.87
CA GLY A 33 17.45 21.00 -4.86
C GLY A 33 18.03 21.28 -3.47
N THR A 34 17.21 21.20 -2.41
CA THR A 34 17.70 21.33 -1.03
C THR A 34 18.08 19.97 -0.45
N GLU A 35 19.12 19.97 0.38
CA GLU A 35 19.47 18.85 1.24
C GLU A 35 19.71 19.39 2.65
N LYS A 36 18.96 18.90 3.63
CA LYS A 36 19.14 19.28 5.04
C LYS A 36 19.32 18.04 5.89
N THR A 37 20.27 18.07 6.81
CA THR A 37 20.47 16.98 7.76
C THR A 37 19.33 17.00 8.78
N ILE A 38 18.66 15.86 8.98
CA ILE A 38 17.69 15.64 10.07
C ILE A 38 18.41 14.92 11.22
N ILE A 39 19.05 13.79 10.91
CA ILE A 39 19.87 13.02 11.83
C ILE A 39 21.22 12.80 11.15
N PRO A 40 22.33 13.33 11.69
CA PRO A 40 23.65 13.20 11.07
C PRO A 40 24.00 11.75 10.75
N LYS A 41 24.49 11.50 9.53
CA LYS A 41 24.90 10.18 9.00
C LYS A 41 23.78 9.14 8.89
N LEU A 42 22.52 9.51 9.11
CA LEU A 42 21.40 8.58 9.04
C LEU A 42 20.27 9.11 8.16
N LEU A 43 19.79 10.32 8.42
CA LEU A 43 18.54 10.82 7.86
C LEU A 43 18.66 12.26 7.37
N TYR A 44 18.25 12.49 6.12
CA TYR A 44 18.34 13.79 5.47
C TYR A 44 16.98 14.13 4.83
N PHE A 45 16.59 15.38 4.88
CA PHE A 45 15.53 15.92 4.04
C PHE A 45 16.12 16.23 2.67
N LYS A 46 15.66 15.52 1.63
CA LYS A 46 16.17 15.63 0.26
C LYS A 46 15.05 15.38 -0.75
N PRO A 47 14.23 16.41 -1.05
CA PRO A 47 13.15 16.30 -2.03
C PRO A 47 13.68 15.91 -3.40
N LYS A 48 13.17 14.81 -3.95
CA LYS A 48 13.55 14.29 -5.25
C LYS A 48 12.37 13.62 -5.92
N LEU A 49 12.10 13.99 -7.18
CA LEU A 49 11.17 13.25 -8.00
C LEU A 49 11.83 11.93 -8.45
N ASN A 50 11.24 10.82 -8.04
CA ASN A 50 11.61 9.47 -8.42
C ASN A 50 10.79 9.05 -9.65
N ASP A 51 11.40 9.22 -10.81
CA ASP A 51 10.87 8.88 -12.13
C ASP A 51 10.92 7.36 -12.43
N LYS A 52 11.58 6.58 -11.57
CA LYS A 52 11.49 5.12 -11.55
C LYS A 52 10.28 4.60 -10.76
N TYR A 53 9.34 5.48 -10.38
CA TYR A 53 8.01 5.19 -9.83
C TYR A 53 7.93 4.57 -8.43
N SER A 54 9.01 4.00 -7.90
CA SER A 54 9.17 3.60 -6.49
C SER A 54 10.64 3.50 -6.10
N TRP A 55 10.95 3.61 -4.80
CA TRP A 55 12.31 3.37 -4.30
C TRP A 55 12.77 1.93 -4.61
N PHE A 56 11.85 0.97 -4.53
CA PHE A 56 12.11 -0.44 -4.81
C PHE A 56 12.55 -0.66 -6.26
N ASN A 57 11.84 -0.06 -7.24
CA ASN A 57 12.25 -0.15 -8.64
C ASN A 57 13.55 0.62 -8.90
N SER A 58 13.77 1.74 -8.20
CA SER A 58 15.04 2.46 -8.23
C SER A 58 16.23 1.61 -7.82
N MET A 59 16.06 0.76 -6.81
CA MET A 59 17.11 -0.09 -6.24
C MET A 59 17.39 -1.34 -7.09
N PHE A 60 16.34 -2.02 -7.57
CA PHE A 60 16.47 -3.32 -8.24
C PHE A 60 16.37 -3.27 -9.77
N SER A 61 16.03 -2.10 -10.35
CA SER A 61 15.96 -1.89 -11.81
C SER A 61 15.03 -2.86 -12.55
N PHE A 62 13.85 -3.12 -12.00
CA PHE A 62 12.82 -3.97 -12.66
C PHE A 62 12.31 -3.38 -13.99
N GLY A 63 12.56 -2.09 -14.25
CA GLY A 63 12.20 -1.41 -15.49
C GLY A 63 10.70 -1.14 -15.59
N GLY A 64 10.22 -0.88 -16.82
CA GLY A 64 8.82 -0.57 -17.09
C GLY A 64 8.51 0.93 -17.12
N GLY A 65 7.65 1.33 -18.06
CA GLY A 65 7.18 2.71 -18.17
C GLY A 65 6.01 3.02 -17.22
N LYS A 66 5.57 4.28 -17.20
CA LYS A 66 4.45 4.76 -16.35
C LYS A 66 3.21 3.89 -16.43
N ALA A 67 2.78 3.53 -17.64
CA ALA A 67 1.58 2.72 -17.87
C ALA A 67 1.69 1.34 -17.20
N PHE A 68 2.86 0.70 -17.27
CA PHE A 68 3.13 -0.58 -16.62
C PHE A 68 2.99 -0.47 -15.09
N HIS A 69 3.60 0.54 -14.48
CA HIS A 69 3.50 0.73 -13.04
C HIS A 69 2.09 1.12 -12.56
N ILE A 70 1.34 1.90 -13.35
CA ILE A 70 -0.08 2.18 -13.06
C ILE A 70 -0.89 0.89 -13.09
N LEU A 71 -0.73 0.08 -14.14
CA LEU A 71 -1.44 -1.20 -14.27
C LEU A 71 -1.12 -2.13 -13.08
N LEU A 72 0.15 -2.21 -12.68
CA LEU A 72 0.56 -3.00 -11.53
C LEU A 72 -0.15 -2.53 -10.24
N VAL A 73 -0.19 -1.22 -9.98
CA VAL A 73 -0.88 -0.69 -8.78
C VAL A 73 -2.38 -0.97 -8.84
N LEU A 74 -3.02 -0.84 -10.00
CA LEU A 74 -4.45 -1.17 -10.16
C LEU A 74 -4.74 -2.65 -9.89
N ILE A 75 -3.90 -3.55 -10.41
CA ILE A 75 -4.00 -4.99 -10.13
C ILE A 75 -3.83 -5.24 -8.63
N MET A 76 -2.86 -4.59 -7.98
CA MET A 76 -2.65 -4.74 -6.54
C MET A 76 -3.84 -4.25 -5.72
N ILE A 77 -4.42 -3.08 -6.05
CA ILE A 77 -5.65 -2.58 -5.38
C ILE A 77 -6.80 -3.58 -5.54
N PHE A 78 -6.99 -4.12 -6.75
CA PHE A 78 -7.98 -5.14 -7.02
C PHE A 78 -7.78 -6.40 -6.16
N LEU A 79 -6.56 -6.94 -6.13
CA LEU A 79 -6.23 -8.13 -5.35
C LEU A 79 -6.39 -7.89 -3.84
N VAL A 80 -5.93 -6.74 -3.33
CA VAL A 80 -6.08 -6.33 -1.92
C VAL A 80 -7.56 -6.21 -1.54
N TYR A 81 -8.39 -5.61 -2.40
CA TYR A 81 -9.83 -5.54 -2.16
C TYR A 81 -10.46 -6.91 -1.99
N TYR A 82 -10.17 -7.84 -2.91
CA TYR A 82 -10.70 -9.20 -2.83
C TYR A 82 -10.11 -9.99 -1.66
N LEU A 83 -8.85 -9.76 -1.31
CA LEU A 83 -8.23 -10.37 -0.12
C LEU A 83 -9.00 -9.99 1.14
N PHE A 84 -9.25 -8.71 1.38
CA PHE A 84 -10.04 -8.29 2.54
C PHE A 84 -11.49 -8.76 2.46
N LYS A 85 -12.11 -8.78 1.27
CA LYS A 85 -13.45 -9.34 1.09
C LYS A 85 -13.50 -10.82 1.49
N TYR A 86 -12.51 -11.60 1.07
CA TYR A 86 -12.37 -12.99 1.43
C TYR A 86 -12.22 -13.16 2.95
N ILE A 87 -11.31 -12.37 3.56
CA ILE A 87 -11.05 -12.39 4.99
C ILE A 87 -12.32 -12.10 5.79
N TYR A 88 -13.05 -11.03 5.47
CA TYR A 88 -14.30 -10.67 6.17
C TYR A 88 -15.45 -11.64 5.94
N THR A 89 -15.40 -12.43 4.86
CA THR A 89 -16.44 -13.43 4.56
C THR A 89 -16.20 -14.73 5.34
N HIS A 90 -14.94 -15.11 5.56
CA HIS A 90 -14.58 -16.43 6.09
C HIS A 90 -14.02 -16.42 7.51
N TYR A 91 -13.57 -15.26 8.01
CA TYR A 91 -12.91 -15.17 9.31
C TYR A 91 -13.47 -14.04 10.17
N ASN A 92 -13.42 -14.24 11.48
CA ASN A 92 -13.67 -13.18 12.45
C ASN A 92 -12.46 -12.26 12.49
N THR A 93 -12.68 -10.96 12.29
CA THR A 93 -11.61 -9.96 12.17
C THR A 93 -11.54 -9.07 13.39
N ASN A 94 -10.31 -8.76 13.80
CA ASN A 94 -10.03 -7.84 14.89
C ASN A 94 -9.56 -6.48 14.35
N THR A 95 -9.29 -5.54 15.27
CA THR A 95 -8.79 -4.21 14.94
C THR A 95 -7.45 -4.23 14.19
N GLY A 96 -6.62 -5.26 14.37
CA GLY A 96 -5.36 -5.41 13.63
C GLY A 96 -5.59 -5.55 12.13
N VAL A 97 -6.56 -6.36 11.72
CA VAL A 97 -6.94 -6.52 10.31
C VAL A 97 -7.47 -5.20 9.73
N GLU A 98 -8.22 -4.40 10.52
CA GLU A 98 -8.66 -3.07 10.11
C GLU A 98 -7.49 -2.10 9.90
N VAL A 99 -6.48 -2.12 10.76
CA VAL A 99 -5.26 -1.30 10.61
C VAL A 99 -4.52 -1.69 9.34
N LEU A 100 -4.31 -2.99 9.08
CA LEU A 100 -3.68 -3.45 7.84
C LEU A 100 -4.39 -2.92 6.61
N LYS A 101 -5.72 -3.04 6.59
CA LYS A 101 -6.56 -2.56 5.50
C LYS A 101 -6.34 -1.07 5.25
N ILE A 102 -6.42 -0.25 6.29
CA ILE A 102 -6.28 1.20 6.17
C ILE A 102 -4.90 1.55 5.60
N LEU A 103 -3.84 0.92 6.11
CA LEU A 103 -2.46 1.19 5.66
C LEU A 103 -2.25 0.83 4.18
N ILE A 104 -2.63 -0.38 3.76
CA ILE A 104 -2.40 -0.82 2.38
C ILE A 104 -3.25 -0.05 1.37
N PHE A 105 -4.52 0.25 1.68
CA PHE A 105 -5.35 1.05 0.79
C PHE A 105 -4.84 2.49 0.67
N SER A 106 -4.40 3.09 1.78
CA SER A 106 -3.81 4.44 1.74
C SER A 106 -2.54 4.46 0.91
N GLY A 107 -1.60 3.55 1.17
CA GLY A 107 -0.35 3.45 0.41
C GLY A 107 -0.56 3.18 -1.08
N ALA A 108 -1.47 2.26 -1.42
CA ALA A 108 -1.76 1.92 -2.81
C ALA A 108 -2.43 3.08 -3.58
N ILE A 109 -3.39 3.79 -2.95
CA ILE A 109 -4.05 4.93 -3.58
C ILE A 109 -3.08 6.12 -3.72
N CYS A 110 -2.27 6.43 -2.70
CA CYS A 110 -1.20 7.43 -2.81
C CYS A 110 -0.24 7.09 -3.96
N SER A 111 0.19 5.83 -4.07
CA SER A 111 1.07 5.35 -5.14
C SER A 111 0.44 5.50 -6.52
N LEU A 112 -0.88 5.31 -6.64
CA LEU A 112 -1.63 5.54 -7.87
C LEU A 112 -1.68 7.03 -8.22
N ILE A 113 -2.02 7.89 -7.26
CA ILE A 113 -2.06 9.36 -7.43
C ILE A 113 -0.69 9.86 -7.91
N ASP A 114 0.40 9.42 -7.29
CA ASP A 114 1.76 9.78 -7.67
C ASP A 114 2.04 9.47 -9.16
N LYS A 115 1.78 8.23 -9.58
CA LYS A 115 2.06 7.80 -10.96
C LYS A 115 1.20 8.54 -11.98
N VAL A 116 -0.08 8.78 -11.65
CA VAL A 116 -1.02 9.48 -12.53
C VAL A 116 -0.65 10.96 -12.67
N PHE A 117 -0.48 11.68 -11.56
CA PHE A 117 -0.37 13.14 -11.55
C PHE A 117 1.06 13.68 -11.50
N TRP A 118 1.99 12.97 -10.87
CA TRP A 118 3.37 13.42 -10.67
C TRP A 118 4.36 12.84 -11.68
N ASN A 119 3.91 11.90 -12.53
CA ASN A 119 4.76 11.19 -13.49
C ASN A 119 5.95 10.47 -12.84
N GLY A 120 5.75 9.99 -11.61
CA GLY A 120 6.81 9.44 -10.76
C GLY A 120 6.31 9.39 -9.32
N SER A 121 7.20 9.62 -8.37
CA SER A 121 6.88 9.80 -6.96
C SER A 121 7.71 10.95 -6.39
N LEU A 122 7.11 11.87 -5.63
CA LEU A 122 7.87 12.88 -4.90
C LEU A 122 8.32 12.33 -3.55
N ASP A 123 9.56 11.83 -3.53
CA ASP A 123 10.23 11.30 -2.34
C ASP A 123 11.02 12.42 -1.64
N TYR A 124 11.18 12.37 -0.32
CA TYR A 124 11.78 13.50 0.39
C TYR A 124 12.55 13.19 1.67
N VAL A 125 12.49 11.97 2.17
CA VAL A 125 13.33 11.53 3.29
C VAL A 125 14.41 10.61 2.74
N TYR A 126 15.66 11.05 2.77
CA TYR A 126 16.81 10.25 2.36
C TYR A 126 17.39 9.50 3.56
N LEU A 127 17.31 8.18 3.50
CA LEU A 127 18.04 7.28 4.37
C LEU A 127 19.46 7.10 3.81
N TYR A 128 20.45 7.59 4.55
CA TYR A 128 21.82 7.71 4.08
C TYR A 128 22.38 6.39 3.53
N GLY A 129 22.94 6.44 2.32
CA GLY A 129 23.51 5.29 1.63
C GLY A 129 22.50 4.28 1.06
N LEU A 130 21.20 4.48 1.25
CA LEU A 130 20.17 3.49 0.87
C LEU A 130 19.20 4.04 -0.17
N PHE A 131 18.15 4.75 0.23
CA PHE A 131 17.10 5.23 -0.67
C PHE A 131 16.41 6.48 -0.12
N ILE A 132 15.67 7.17 -1.00
CA ILE A 132 14.79 8.28 -0.63
C ILE A 132 13.36 7.72 -0.66
N PHE A 133 12.58 8.04 0.38
CA PHE A 133 11.20 7.57 0.53
C PHE A 133 10.26 8.71 0.91
N ASP A 134 8.97 8.43 0.81
CA ASP A 134 7.89 9.32 1.25
C ASP A 134 7.00 8.66 2.33
N LEU A 135 5.91 9.35 2.70
CA LEU A 135 5.00 8.87 3.73
C LEU A 135 4.17 7.66 3.27
N LYS A 136 3.87 7.53 1.97
CA LYS A 136 3.20 6.35 1.43
C LYS A 136 4.07 5.10 1.62
N ASP A 137 5.39 5.23 1.49
CA ASP A 137 6.31 4.10 1.63
C ASP A 137 6.29 3.62 3.09
N ILE A 138 6.21 4.56 4.05
CA ILE A 138 6.00 4.24 5.47
C ILE A 138 4.67 3.51 5.69
N TYR A 139 3.58 3.91 5.03
CA TYR A 139 2.29 3.20 5.15
C TYR A 139 2.40 1.75 4.69
N ILE A 140 3.04 1.52 3.54
CA ILE A 140 3.22 0.18 2.96
C ILE A 140 4.14 -0.66 3.86
N THR A 141 5.28 -0.12 4.29
CA THR A 141 6.20 -0.83 5.19
C THR A 141 5.56 -1.13 6.56
N ALA A 142 4.77 -0.21 7.11
CA ALA A 142 4.03 -0.47 8.35
C ALA A 142 2.98 -1.58 8.16
N PHE A 143 2.30 -1.63 7.01
CA PHE A 143 1.41 -2.73 6.65
C PHE A 143 2.17 -4.06 6.62
N GLU A 144 3.33 -4.12 5.95
CA GLU A 144 4.14 -5.34 5.83
C GLU A 144 4.58 -5.85 7.21
N ILE A 145 5.13 -4.96 8.05
CA ILE A 145 5.58 -5.29 9.40
C ILE A 145 4.42 -5.80 10.26
N PHE A 146 3.28 -5.09 10.28
CA PHE A 146 2.13 -5.51 11.06
C PHE A 146 1.49 -6.79 10.53
N ALA A 147 1.51 -7.02 9.22
CA ALA A 147 1.02 -8.25 8.62
C ALA A 147 1.84 -9.44 9.09
N VAL A 148 3.18 -9.33 9.05
CA VAL A 148 4.09 -10.37 9.56
C VAL A 148 3.86 -10.61 11.05
N ILE A 149 3.74 -9.56 11.87
CA ILE A 149 3.46 -9.71 13.31
C ILE A 149 2.13 -10.45 13.55
N LEU A 150 1.07 -10.12 12.80
CA LEU A 150 -0.21 -10.82 12.94
C LEU A 150 -0.13 -12.28 12.47
N LEU A 151 0.63 -12.56 11.40
CA LEU A 151 0.85 -13.93 10.93
C LEU A 151 1.58 -14.77 11.98
N ILE A 152 2.65 -14.24 12.57
CA ILE A 152 3.42 -14.91 13.64
C ILE A 152 2.52 -15.17 14.86
N LYS A 153 1.76 -14.16 15.31
CA LYS A 153 0.84 -14.29 16.45
C LYS A 153 -0.23 -15.35 16.23
N ASN A 154 -0.66 -15.58 14.99
CA ASN A 154 -1.71 -16.53 14.64
C ASN A 154 -1.16 -17.79 13.95
N TRP A 155 0.15 -18.06 14.08
CA TRP A 155 0.85 -19.10 13.31
C TRP A 155 0.17 -20.46 13.41
N GLN A 156 -0.24 -20.88 14.60
CA GLN A 156 -0.89 -22.19 14.81
C GLN A 156 -2.20 -22.36 14.03
N SER A 157 -2.93 -21.27 13.81
CA SER A 157 -4.16 -21.27 13.01
C SER A 157 -3.84 -21.19 11.53
N VAL A 158 -2.87 -20.35 11.16
CA VAL A 158 -2.42 -20.14 9.77
C VAL A 158 -1.80 -21.41 9.20
N SER A 159 -0.98 -22.12 9.97
CA SER A 159 -0.28 -23.34 9.53
C SER A 159 -1.21 -24.53 9.28
N LYS A 160 -2.48 -24.44 9.70
CA LYS A 160 -3.53 -25.46 9.46
C LYS A 160 -4.37 -25.15 8.24
N ILE A 161 -4.16 -24.02 7.58
CA ILE A 161 -4.89 -23.63 6.38
C ILE A 161 -4.43 -24.51 5.22
N ASP A 162 -5.39 -25.08 4.49
CA ASP A 162 -5.12 -25.74 3.21
C ASP A 162 -4.99 -24.68 2.11
N ASP A 163 -3.77 -24.44 1.65
CA ASP A 163 -3.44 -23.44 0.63
C ASP A 163 -4.18 -23.66 -0.69
N LYS A 164 -4.34 -24.92 -1.12
CA LYS A 164 -5.03 -25.25 -2.38
C LYS A 164 -6.52 -24.92 -2.26
N LYS A 165 -7.12 -25.27 -1.13
CA LYS A 165 -8.51 -24.93 -0.84
C LYS A 165 -8.70 -23.42 -0.73
N LEU A 166 -7.82 -22.72 0.00
CA LEU A 166 -7.85 -21.27 0.14
C LEU A 166 -7.79 -20.58 -1.22
N PHE A 167 -6.84 -20.96 -2.08
CA PHE A 167 -6.71 -20.39 -3.42
C PHE A 167 -7.95 -20.66 -4.28
N LYS A 168 -8.48 -21.89 -4.25
CA LYS A 168 -9.70 -22.25 -4.98
C LYS A 168 -10.91 -21.43 -4.53
N ASP A 169 -11.09 -21.28 -3.22
CA ASP A 169 -12.20 -20.53 -2.63
C ASP A 169 -12.06 -19.02 -2.92
N PHE A 170 -10.83 -18.49 -2.89
CA PHE A 170 -10.53 -17.11 -3.27
C PHE A 170 -10.89 -16.84 -4.74
N CYS A 171 -10.43 -17.69 -5.67
CA CYS A 171 -10.79 -17.57 -7.09
C CYS A 171 -12.30 -17.72 -7.32
N LYS A 172 -12.96 -18.61 -6.58
CA LYS A 172 -14.42 -18.80 -6.67
C LYS A 172 -15.17 -17.55 -6.21
N LEU A 173 -14.70 -16.88 -5.15
CA LEU A 173 -15.26 -15.61 -4.69
C LEU A 173 -15.17 -14.54 -5.78
N ILE A 174 -13.98 -14.33 -6.37
CA ILE A 174 -13.77 -13.36 -7.44
C ILE A 174 -14.69 -13.66 -8.64
N LYS A 175 -14.72 -14.92 -9.10
CA LYS A 175 -15.56 -15.33 -10.22
C LYS A 175 -17.04 -15.09 -9.94
N LYS A 176 -17.50 -15.40 -8.72
CA LYS A 176 -18.91 -15.17 -8.32
C LYS A 176 -19.27 -13.69 -8.44
N ASP A 177 -18.42 -12.81 -7.93
CA ASP A 177 -18.71 -11.38 -7.92
C ASP A 177 -18.67 -10.74 -9.31
N ILE A 178 -17.73 -11.16 -10.16
CA ILE A 178 -17.59 -10.60 -11.52
C ILE A 178 -18.65 -11.12 -12.48
N PHE A 179 -18.97 -12.43 -12.44
CA PHE A 179 -19.77 -13.06 -13.48
C PHE A 179 -21.22 -13.37 -13.07
N TYR A 180 -21.53 -13.44 -11.77
CA TYR A 180 -22.82 -13.97 -11.31
C TYR A 180 -23.68 -12.99 -10.50
N ASN A 181 -23.13 -11.88 -10.01
CA ASN A 181 -23.92 -10.85 -9.31
C ASN A 181 -24.60 -9.82 -10.26
N HIS A 182 -24.57 -10.06 -11.58
CA HIS A 182 -25.24 -9.25 -12.60
C HIS A 182 -26.56 -9.88 -13.12
N LYS A 183 -27.14 -10.82 -12.36
CA LYS A 183 -28.52 -11.32 -12.54
C LYS A 183 -29.30 -11.06 -11.26
#